data_AF-F3BC50-F1
#
_entry.id   AF-F3BC50-F1
#
_cell.length_a   1.000
_cell.length_b   1.000
_cell.length_c   1.000
_cell.angle_alpha   90.00
_cell.angle_beta   90.00
_cell.angle_gamma   90.00
#
_symmetry.space_group_name_H-M   'P 1'
#
loop_
_entity.id
_entity.type
_entity.pdbx_description
1 polymer ?
#
loop_
_entity_poly.entity_id
_entity_poly.type
_entity_poly.pdbx_seq_one_letter_code
_entity_poly.pdbx_strand_id
1 'polypeptide(L)'
;MRWKTEENYWQQDMRNRDRLLVIVKGLGGVGILAYLFYHSWIGYAALLPLLFLYYRTWKKEYAKRRKEKFQKQFKEALQSLRTVLNVGYSIENAIREVKKEMTTLYGEDALITKEFSYLVRQLEMNIPVEQAWKTFADRVEMSEVTHFVTILSTIKRSGGDMIAVLRQTIETICMKLEVQQEIYTIIVAKQMEFRIMSAIPMGIIVYLKMSFPEFLSVLYQELVGKVVMTVCLLIYFAAYQWGKKILEIEV
;
A
#
# COMPACT_ATOMS: atom_id res chain seq x y z
N MET A 1 -16.08 16.79 -21.88
CA MET A 1 -14.73 16.18 -21.79
C MET A 1 -14.13 16.50 -20.43
N ARG A 2 -14.22 15.56 -19.47
CA ARG A 2 -13.59 15.71 -18.15
C ARG A 2 -12.19 15.12 -18.24
N TRP A 3 -11.19 15.97 -18.08
CA TRP A 3 -9.79 15.57 -18.00
C TRP A 3 -9.64 14.60 -16.83
N LYS A 4 -9.47 13.32 -17.15
CA LYS A 4 -9.15 12.26 -16.20
C LYS A 4 -7.66 12.40 -15.91
N THR A 5 -7.31 13.28 -14.97
CA THR A 5 -5.95 13.30 -14.43
C THR A 5 -5.69 11.91 -13.87
N GLU A 6 -4.68 11.23 -14.40
CA GLU A 6 -4.24 9.89 -14.00
C GLU A 6 -3.59 9.87 -12.60
N GLU A 7 -4.14 10.62 -11.65
CA GLU A 7 -3.84 10.49 -10.23
C GLU A 7 -4.99 9.74 -9.57
N ASN A 8 -4.72 8.45 -9.38
CA ASN A 8 -5.52 7.51 -8.60
C ASN A 8 -5.97 8.19 -7.28
N TYR A 9 -7.21 7.99 -6.80
CA TYR A 9 -7.73 8.64 -5.58
C TYR A 9 -6.75 8.55 -4.39
N TRP A 10 -6.05 7.41 -4.30
CA TRP A 10 -5.02 7.12 -3.29
C TRP A 10 -3.72 7.91 -3.42
N GLN A 11 -3.50 8.59 -4.55
CA GLN A 11 -2.27 9.28 -4.92
C GLN A 11 -2.34 10.82 -4.78
N GLN A 12 -3.53 11.38 -4.55
CA GLN A 12 -3.78 12.84 -4.62
C GLN A 12 -3.16 13.65 -3.45
N ASP A 13 -2.97 13.06 -2.26
CA ASP A 13 -2.36 13.74 -1.09
C ASP A 13 -0.83 13.59 -1.00
N MET A 14 -0.15 13.15 -2.08
CA MET A 14 1.30 12.99 -2.03
C MET A 14 1.99 14.35 -1.84
N ARG A 15 2.42 14.64 -0.61
CA ARG A 15 3.08 15.89 -0.27
C ARG A 15 4.45 15.96 -0.96
N ASN A 16 4.81 17.12 -1.49
CA ASN A 16 6.09 17.34 -2.18
C ASN A 16 7.30 17.00 -1.31
N ARG A 17 7.18 17.14 0.03
CA ARG A 17 8.22 16.73 0.99
C ARG A 17 8.49 15.23 0.95
N ASP A 18 7.45 14.40 0.81
CA ASP A 18 7.60 12.94 0.79
C ASP A 18 8.28 12.50 -0.52
N ARG A 19 7.95 13.14 -1.64
CA ARG A 19 8.63 12.92 -2.93
C ARG A 19 10.12 13.26 -2.84
N LEU A 20 10.46 14.42 -2.26
CA LEU A 20 11.85 14.84 -2.08
C LEU A 20 12.64 13.89 -1.16
N LEU A 21 12.05 13.47 -0.03
CA LEU A 21 12.71 12.55 0.90
C LEU A 21 13.02 11.19 0.24
N VAL A 22 12.14 10.71 -0.63
CA VAL A 22 12.35 9.44 -1.35
C VAL A 22 13.47 9.57 -2.37
N ILE A 23 13.51 10.68 -3.11
CA ILE A 23 14.59 10.95 -4.07
C ILE A 23 15.93 11.05 -3.34
N VAL A 24 16.00 11.77 -2.21
CA VAL A 24 17.22 11.88 -1.39
C VAL A 24 17.68 10.53 -0.85
N LYS A 25 16.75 9.71 -0.32
CA LYS A 25 17.08 8.34 0.14
C LYS A 25 17.54 7.44 -1.00
N GLY A 26 16.91 7.55 -2.18
CA GLY A 26 17.30 6.84 -3.39
C GLY A 26 18.70 7.22 -3.86
N LEU A 27 19.01 8.52 -3.92
CA LEU A 27 20.34 9.03 -4.28
C LEU A 27 21.40 8.54 -3.29
N GLY A 28 21.11 8.58 -1.99
CA GLY A 28 22.00 8.06 -0.96
C GLY A 28 22.26 6.55 -1.10
N GLY A 29 21.22 5.75 -1.34
CA GLY A 29 21.36 4.30 -1.52
C GLY A 29 22.16 3.94 -2.78
N VAL A 30 21.90 4.60 -3.90
CA VAL A 30 22.67 4.44 -5.15
C VAL A 30 24.13 4.89 -4.95
N GLY A 31 24.35 5.98 -4.20
CA GLY A 31 25.68 6.46 -3.83
C GLY A 31 26.48 5.45 -3.00
N ILE A 32 25.85 4.84 -2.00
CA ILE A 32 26.47 3.80 -1.17
C ILE A 32 26.83 2.58 -2.02
N LEU A 33 25.93 2.11 -2.88
CA LEU A 33 26.20 0.98 -3.78
C LEU A 33 27.34 1.29 -4.76
N ALA A 34 27.34 2.47 -5.38
CA ALA A 34 28.40 2.89 -6.28
C ALA A 34 29.76 2.97 -5.57
N TYR A 35 29.79 3.51 -4.35
CA TYR A 35 30.98 3.63 -3.54
C TYR A 35 31.53 2.26 -3.07
N LEU A 36 30.63 1.34 -2.70
CA LEU A 36 31.00 -0.01 -2.26
C LEU A 36 31.52 -0.87 -3.41
N PHE A 37 30.99 -0.75 -4.62
CA PHE A 37 31.35 -1.66 -5.72
C PHE A 37 32.41 -1.12 -6.69
N TYR A 38 32.48 0.20 -6.90
CA TYR A 38 33.33 0.75 -7.97
C TYR A 38 34.36 1.79 -7.50
N HIS A 39 34.23 2.33 -6.27
CA HIS A 39 35.10 3.40 -5.74
C HIS A 39 35.33 4.57 -6.73
N SER A 40 34.37 4.80 -7.64
CA SER A 40 34.53 5.71 -8.79
C SER A 40 33.22 6.43 -9.08
N TRP A 41 33.34 7.71 -9.47
CA TRP A 41 32.21 8.56 -9.87
C TRP A 41 31.47 8.02 -11.12
N ILE A 42 32.16 7.23 -11.95
CA ILE A 42 31.59 6.61 -13.16
C ILE A 42 30.56 5.54 -12.78
N GLY A 43 30.79 4.82 -11.67
CA GLY A 43 29.84 3.84 -11.14
C GLY A 43 28.54 4.48 -10.64
N TYR A 44 28.59 5.73 -10.20
CA TYR A 44 27.39 6.47 -9.81
C TYR A 44 26.51 6.79 -11.02
N ALA A 45 27.11 7.26 -12.11
CA ALA A 45 26.40 7.54 -13.35
C ALA A 45 25.74 6.28 -13.95
N ALA A 46 26.42 5.14 -13.89
CA ALA A 46 25.91 3.85 -14.39
C ALA A 46 24.68 3.33 -13.62
N LEU A 47 24.55 3.68 -12.32
CA LEU A 47 23.47 3.20 -11.45
C LEU A 47 22.28 4.18 -11.36
N LEU A 48 22.37 5.38 -11.95
CA LEU A 48 21.27 6.36 -11.99
C LEU A 48 19.93 5.80 -12.53
N PRO A 49 19.89 4.92 -13.55
CA PRO A 49 18.63 4.33 -14.03
C PRO A 49 17.86 3.56 -12.94
N LEU A 50 18.55 3.04 -11.91
CA LEU A 50 17.92 2.34 -10.79
C LEU A 50 17.08 3.28 -9.92
N LEU A 51 17.41 4.57 -9.89
CA LEU A 51 16.66 5.55 -9.11
C LEU A 51 15.26 5.79 -9.68
N PHE A 52 15.13 5.75 -11.01
CA PHE A 52 13.83 5.83 -11.68
C PHE A 52 12.95 4.61 -11.36
N LEU A 53 13.53 3.41 -11.36
CA LEU A 53 12.84 2.18 -10.96
C LEU A 53 12.42 2.23 -9.50
N TYR A 54 13.32 2.67 -8.60
CA TYR A 54 13.03 2.84 -7.18
C TYR A 54 11.85 3.79 -6.97
N TYR A 55 11.86 4.96 -7.61
CA TYR A 55 10.77 5.93 -7.53
C TYR A 55 9.43 5.36 -8.02
N ARG A 56 9.44 4.64 -9.15
CA ARG A 56 8.22 4.00 -9.69
C ARG A 56 7.66 2.95 -8.74
N THR A 57 8.53 2.13 -8.12
CA THR A 57 8.09 1.13 -7.14
C THR A 57 7.54 1.78 -5.87
N TRP A 58 8.19 2.83 -5.38
CA TRP A 58 7.73 3.55 -4.19
C TRP A 58 6.34 4.18 -4.40
N LYS A 59 6.08 4.80 -5.55
CA LYS A 59 4.76 5.38 -5.87
C LYS A 59 3.65 4.33 -5.80
N LYS A 60 3.91 3.11 -6.27
CA LYS A 60 2.97 1.98 -6.18
C LYS A 60 2.78 1.53 -4.74
N GLU A 61 3.86 1.34 -3.99
CA GLU A 61 3.83 0.92 -2.59
C GLU A 61 3.11 1.95 -1.70
N TYR A 62 3.27 3.24 -1.96
CA TYR A 62 2.58 4.30 -1.23
C TYR A 62 1.05 4.21 -1.40
N ALA A 63 0.58 4.09 -2.64
CA ALA A 63 -0.84 3.94 -2.92
C ALA A 63 -1.41 2.66 -2.28
N LYS A 64 -0.67 1.55 -2.37
CA LYS A 64 -1.02 0.27 -1.75
C LYS A 64 -1.18 0.40 -0.24
N ARG A 65 -0.22 1.01 0.46
CA ARG A 65 -0.29 1.24 1.92
C ARG A 65 -1.48 2.10 2.33
N ARG A 66 -1.82 3.13 1.56
CA ARG A 66 -3.01 3.96 1.85
C ARG A 66 -4.30 3.16 1.66
N LYS A 67 -4.40 2.37 0.59
CA LYS A 67 -5.53 1.47 0.36
C LYS A 67 -5.67 0.45 1.50
N GLU A 68 -4.58 -0.17 1.92
CA GLU A 68 -4.56 -1.10 3.07
C GLU A 68 -5.02 -0.42 4.37
N LYS A 69 -4.54 0.80 4.65
CA LYS A 69 -4.99 1.56 5.82
C LYS A 69 -6.49 1.82 5.76
N PHE A 70 -7.01 2.24 4.61
CA PHE A 70 -8.44 2.47 4.45
C PHE A 70 -9.25 1.17 4.52
N GLN A 71 -8.75 0.04 3.99
CA GLN A 71 -9.42 -1.25 4.10
C GLN A 71 -9.64 -1.66 5.57
N LYS A 72 -8.64 -1.44 6.43
CA LYS A 72 -8.77 -1.66 7.89
C LYS A 72 -9.84 -0.77 8.51
N GLN A 73 -9.80 0.53 8.20
CA GLN A 73 -10.81 1.49 8.67
C GLN A 73 -12.22 1.14 8.18
N PHE A 74 -12.34 0.68 6.94
CA PHE A 74 -13.60 0.26 6.36
C PHE A 74 -14.13 -1.03 7.01
N LYS A 75 -13.26 -1.99 7.34
CA LYS A 75 -13.63 -3.19 8.12
C LYS A 75 -14.27 -2.79 9.45
N GLU A 76 -13.64 -1.88 10.19
CA GLU A 76 -14.15 -1.40 11.48
C GLU A 76 -15.47 -0.64 11.32
N ALA A 77 -15.60 0.21 10.29
CA ALA A 77 -16.84 0.89 9.97
C ALA A 77 -17.99 -0.09 9.66
N LEU A 78 -17.70 -1.18 8.93
CA LEU A 78 -18.67 -2.24 8.65
C LEU A 78 -19.04 -3.02 9.92
N GLN A 79 -18.08 -3.35 10.79
CA GLN A 79 -18.36 -4.00 12.06
C GLN A 79 -19.26 -3.15 12.97
N SER A 80 -18.99 -1.84 13.05
CA SER A 80 -19.87 -0.88 13.73
C SER A 80 -21.26 -0.86 13.09
N LEU A 81 -21.34 -0.76 11.76
CA LEU A 81 -22.61 -0.74 11.02
C LEU A 81 -23.45 -1.99 11.32
N ARG A 82 -22.84 -3.18 11.33
CA ARG A 82 -23.52 -4.44 11.70
C ARG A 82 -24.10 -4.37 13.10
N THR A 83 -23.32 -3.87 14.06
CA THR A 83 -23.75 -3.76 15.47
C THR A 83 -24.93 -2.82 15.62
N VAL A 84 -24.89 -1.65 14.97
CA VAL A 84 -26.00 -0.68 15.03
C VAL A 84 -27.26 -1.22 14.33
N LEU A 85 -27.11 -1.91 13.20
CA LEU A 85 -28.22 -2.58 12.51
C LEU A 85 -28.82 -3.74 13.32
N ASN A 86 -28.02 -4.43 14.15
CA ASN A 86 -28.49 -5.47 15.06
C ASN A 86 -29.41 -4.93 16.17
N VAL A 87 -29.18 -3.69 16.60
CA VAL A 87 -30.02 -3.01 17.60
C VAL A 87 -31.35 -2.52 17.01
N GLY A 88 -31.56 -2.69 15.69
CA GLY A 88 -32.82 -2.37 15.01
C GLY A 88 -32.88 -0.95 14.43
N TYR A 89 -31.75 -0.26 14.33
CA TYR A 89 -31.69 1.04 13.67
C TYR A 89 -31.99 0.93 12.17
N SER A 90 -32.60 1.98 11.60
CA SER A 90 -32.65 2.14 10.14
C SER A 90 -31.24 2.32 9.57
N ILE A 91 -31.05 1.94 8.30
CA ILE A 91 -29.75 2.04 7.62
C ILE A 91 -29.21 3.49 7.64
N GLU A 92 -30.08 4.48 7.45
CA GLU A 92 -29.72 5.89 7.45
C GLU A 92 -29.21 6.36 8.82
N ASN A 93 -29.90 5.97 9.89
CA ASN A 93 -29.47 6.30 11.24
C ASN A 93 -28.21 5.52 11.64
N ALA A 94 -28.08 4.28 11.19
CA ALA A 94 -26.89 3.47 11.43
C ALA A 94 -25.64 4.12 10.80
N ILE A 95 -25.75 4.64 9.58
CA ILE A 95 -24.67 5.38 8.91
C ILE A 95 -24.26 6.63 9.69
N ARG A 96 -25.23 7.39 10.24
CA ARG A 96 -24.94 8.57 11.07
C ARG A 96 -24.18 8.19 12.34
N GLU A 97 -24.54 7.08 12.96
CA GLU A 97 -23.88 6.62 14.18
C GLU A 97 -22.47 6.10 13.90
N VAL A 98 -22.29 5.30 12.84
CA VAL A 98 -20.97 4.86 12.38
C VAL A 98 -20.06 6.05 12.06
N LYS A 99 -20.59 7.12 11.44
CA LYS A 99 -19.82 8.34 11.18
C LYS A 99 -19.27 8.94 12.48
N LYS A 100 -20.09 9.04 13.54
CA LYS A 100 -19.63 9.56 14.84
C LYS A 100 -18.56 8.66 15.45
N GLU A 101 -18.77 7.36 15.40
CA GLU A 101 -17.80 6.38 15.95
C GLU A 101 -16.46 6.46 15.20
N MET A 102 -16.47 6.51 13.86
CA MET A 102 -15.27 6.67 13.05
C MET A 102 -14.57 8.01 13.31
N THR A 103 -15.32 9.11 13.50
CA THR A 103 -14.76 10.39 13.93
C THR A 103 -14.04 10.27 15.27
N THR A 104 -14.65 9.59 16.26
CA THR A 104 -14.05 9.39 17.59
C THR A 104 -12.78 8.54 17.52
N LEU A 105 -12.77 7.47 16.71
CA LEU A 105 -11.63 6.54 16.63
C LEU A 105 -10.45 7.10 15.83
N TYR A 106 -10.72 7.80 14.72
CA TYR A 106 -9.68 8.17 13.75
C TYR A 106 -9.47 9.67 13.58
N GLY A 107 -10.34 10.49 14.18
CA GLY A 107 -10.38 11.94 13.99
C GLY A 107 -11.09 12.35 12.69
N GLU A 108 -11.35 13.65 12.58
CA GLU A 108 -12.00 14.30 11.42
C GLU A 108 -11.17 14.18 10.12
N ASP A 109 -9.84 14.10 10.24
CA ASP A 109 -8.95 14.14 9.09
C ASP A 109 -8.77 12.80 8.37
N ALA A 110 -9.22 11.70 8.97
CA ALA A 110 -9.09 10.37 8.39
C ALA A 110 -9.96 10.22 7.13
N LEU A 111 -9.44 9.43 6.18
CA LEU A 111 -10.13 9.18 4.90
C LEU A 111 -11.51 8.56 5.10
N ILE A 112 -11.61 7.56 5.99
CA ILE A 112 -12.91 6.92 6.29
C ILE A 112 -13.91 7.93 6.84
N THR A 113 -13.48 8.81 7.74
CA THR A 113 -14.33 9.84 8.37
C THR A 113 -14.82 10.84 7.32
N LYS A 114 -13.95 11.28 6.41
CA LYS A 114 -14.29 12.18 5.31
C LYS A 114 -15.30 11.53 4.36
N GLU A 115 -15.10 10.26 4.01
CA GLU A 115 -16.01 9.55 3.13
C GLU A 115 -17.37 9.24 3.78
N PHE A 116 -17.41 8.85 5.06
CA PHE A 116 -18.66 8.68 5.80
C PHE A 116 -19.39 10.01 6.05
N SER A 117 -18.65 11.10 6.28
CA SER A 117 -19.25 12.45 6.39
C SER A 117 -19.88 12.89 5.07
N TYR A 118 -19.22 12.59 3.94
CA TYR A 118 -19.79 12.83 2.62
C TYR A 118 -21.04 11.96 2.38
N LEU A 119 -21.03 10.71 2.83
CA LEU A 119 -22.17 9.80 2.73
C LEU A 119 -23.37 10.30 3.56
N VAL A 120 -23.16 10.70 4.82
CA VAL A 120 -24.19 11.30 5.67
C VAL A 120 -24.78 12.56 5.03
N ARG A 121 -23.94 13.44 4.50
CA ARG A 121 -24.40 14.66 3.82
C ARG A 121 -25.28 14.37 2.61
N GLN A 122 -25.02 13.30 1.86
CA GLN A 122 -25.89 12.88 0.77
C GLN A 122 -27.27 12.44 1.28
N LEU A 123 -27.32 11.70 2.38
CA LEU A 123 -28.58 11.30 3.01
C LEU A 123 -29.39 12.50 3.52
N GLU A 124 -28.72 13.51 4.08
CA GLU A 124 -29.36 14.78 4.49
C GLU A 124 -29.96 15.55 3.31
N MET A 125 -29.40 15.39 2.10
CA MET A 125 -29.93 15.93 0.85
C MET A 125 -31.03 15.04 0.23
N ASN A 126 -31.58 14.08 0.98
CA ASN A 126 -32.58 13.11 0.52
C ASN A 126 -32.13 12.27 -0.70
N ILE A 127 -30.81 12.10 -0.89
CA ILE A 127 -30.31 11.18 -1.91
C ILE A 127 -30.57 9.74 -1.45
N PRO A 128 -31.11 8.85 -2.30
CA PRO A 128 -31.35 7.46 -1.93
C PRO A 128 -30.08 6.77 -1.44
N VAL A 129 -30.21 5.95 -0.38
CA VAL A 129 -29.11 5.22 0.25
C VAL A 129 -28.27 4.44 -0.76
N GLU A 130 -28.89 3.77 -1.73
CA GLU A 130 -28.20 3.00 -2.78
C GLU A 130 -27.31 3.91 -3.64
N GLN A 131 -27.83 5.09 -3.99
CA GLN A 131 -27.11 6.06 -4.81
C GLN A 131 -25.96 6.70 -4.02
N ALA A 132 -26.15 6.95 -2.73
CA ALA A 132 -25.11 7.46 -1.85
C ALA A 132 -23.95 6.45 -1.72
N TRP A 133 -24.28 5.18 -1.48
CA TRP A 133 -23.31 4.08 -1.44
C TRP A 133 -22.63 3.84 -2.79
N LYS A 134 -23.35 3.95 -3.91
CA LYS A 134 -22.77 3.85 -5.25
C LYS A 134 -21.74 4.94 -5.50
N THR A 135 -22.06 6.19 -5.15
CA THR A 135 -21.12 7.31 -5.25
C THR A 135 -19.90 7.11 -4.36
N PHE A 136 -20.06 6.51 -3.18
CA PHE A 136 -18.95 6.12 -2.30
C PHE A 136 -18.08 5.03 -2.95
N ALA A 137 -18.69 3.99 -3.54
CA ALA A 137 -17.97 2.93 -4.25
C ALA A 137 -17.16 3.45 -5.44
N ASP A 138 -17.75 4.35 -6.23
CA ASP A 138 -17.13 4.95 -7.42
C ASP A 138 -15.92 5.84 -7.05
N ARG A 139 -15.90 6.43 -5.85
CA ARG A 139 -14.78 7.27 -5.38
C ARG A 139 -13.64 6.45 -4.77
N VAL A 140 -13.99 5.44 -3.99
CA VAL A 140 -13.02 4.63 -3.23
C VAL A 140 -12.37 3.55 -4.11
N GLU A 141 -13.07 3.08 -5.15
CA GLU A 141 -12.59 2.08 -6.13
C GLU A 141 -12.01 0.80 -5.45
N MET A 142 -12.69 0.31 -4.41
CA MET A 142 -12.35 -0.93 -3.72
C MET A 142 -13.35 -2.05 -4.01
N SER A 143 -12.85 -3.25 -4.32
CA SER A 143 -13.65 -4.44 -4.62
C SER A 143 -14.66 -4.76 -3.53
N GLU A 144 -14.25 -4.70 -2.26
CA GLU A 144 -15.10 -5.02 -1.11
C GLU A 144 -16.27 -4.04 -0.97
N VAL A 145 -16.02 -2.75 -1.26
CA VAL A 145 -17.05 -1.72 -1.27
C VAL A 145 -18.01 -1.96 -2.42
N THR A 146 -17.51 -2.17 -3.63
CA THR A 146 -18.36 -2.42 -4.81
C THR A 146 -19.24 -3.66 -4.63
N HIS A 147 -18.71 -4.72 -4.02
CA HIS A 147 -19.48 -5.92 -3.69
C HIS A 147 -20.58 -5.62 -2.67
N PHE A 148 -20.27 -4.89 -1.60
CA PHE A 148 -21.26 -4.48 -0.60
C PHE A 148 -22.41 -3.68 -1.23
N VAL A 149 -22.10 -2.67 -2.05
CA VAL A 149 -23.12 -1.83 -2.71
C VAL A 149 -23.97 -2.62 -3.70
N THR A 150 -23.37 -3.58 -4.41
CA THR A 150 -24.09 -4.45 -5.35
C THR A 150 -25.12 -5.31 -4.63
N ILE A 151 -24.74 -5.87 -3.47
CA ILE A 151 -25.65 -6.66 -2.65
C ILE A 151 -26.75 -5.77 -2.07
N LEU A 152 -26.40 -4.62 -1.49
CA LEU A 152 -27.34 -3.64 -0.95
C LEU A 152 -28.42 -3.22 -1.98
N SER A 153 -28.00 -2.96 -3.21
CA SER A 153 -28.91 -2.57 -4.30
C SER A 153 -29.84 -3.71 -4.72
N THR A 154 -29.36 -4.95 -4.68
CA THR A 154 -30.12 -6.15 -5.06
C THR A 154 -31.20 -6.47 -4.01
N ILE A 155 -30.87 -6.40 -2.73
CA ILE A 155 -31.79 -6.75 -1.64
C ILE A 155 -32.92 -5.74 -1.49
N LYS A 156 -32.67 -4.44 -1.73
CA LYS A 156 -33.73 -3.43 -1.69
C LYS A 156 -34.81 -3.65 -2.74
N ARG A 157 -34.45 -4.19 -3.90
CA ARG A 157 -35.42 -4.52 -4.97
C ARG A 157 -36.20 -5.80 -4.68
N SER A 158 -35.66 -6.70 -3.87
CA SER A 158 -36.21 -8.06 -3.65
C SER A 158 -37.15 -8.17 -2.44
N GLY A 159 -37.26 -7.14 -1.60
CA GLY A 159 -38.33 -7.01 -0.58
C GLY A 159 -38.29 -7.97 0.62
N GLY A 160 -37.28 -8.83 0.75
CA GLY A 160 -37.08 -9.70 1.92
C GLY A 160 -36.54 -8.97 3.15
N ASP A 161 -36.10 -9.71 4.17
CA ASP A 161 -35.40 -9.15 5.35
C ASP A 161 -34.04 -8.59 4.94
N MET A 162 -34.07 -7.36 4.44
CA MET A 162 -32.93 -6.60 3.99
C MET A 162 -31.87 -6.50 5.07
N ILE A 163 -32.28 -6.32 6.33
CA ILE A 163 -31.36 -6.11 7.44
C ILE A 163 -30.61 -7.41 7.73
N ALA A 164 -31.31 -8.55 7.80
CA ALA A 164 -30.64 -9.85 8.00
C ALA A 164 -29.62 -10.17 6.91
N VAL A 165 -29.98 -10.01 5.64
CA VAL A 165 -29.06 -10.28 4.51
C VAL A 165 -27.89 -9.30 4.51
N LEU A 166 -28.13 -8.02 4.81
CA LEU A 166 -27.09 -7.01 4.90
C LEU A 166 -26.09 -7.33 6.01
N ARG A 167 -26.55 -7.76 7.19
CA ARG A 167 -25.67 -8.16 8.30
C ARG A 167 -24.81 -9.37 7.95
N GLN A 168 -25.39 -10.39 7.32
CA GLN A 168 -24.65 -11.57 6.87
C GLN A 168 -23.58 -11.20 5.83
N THR A 169 -23.92 -10.27 4.94
CA THR A 169 -23.00 -9.76 3.92
C THR A 169 -21.83 -9.01 4.56
N ILE A 170 -22.13 -8.13 5.53
CA ILE A 170 -21.11 -7.41 6.28
C ILE A 170 -20.16 -8.38 6.99
N GLU A 171 -20.70 -9.39 7.68
CA GLU A 171 -19.91 -10.41 8.35
C GLU A 171 -18.99 -11.15 7.39
N THR A 172 -19.50 -11.54 6.22
CA THR A 172 -18.72 -12.22 5.19
C THR A 172 -17.56 -11.34 4.67
N ILE A 173 -17.82 -10.05 4.45
CA ILE A 173 -16.77 -9.09 4.02
C ILE A 173 -15.74 -8.90 5.12
N CYS A 174 -16.17 -8.77 6.38
CA CYS A 174 -15.27 -8.61 7.52
C CYS A 174 -14.35 -9.83 7.70
N MET A 175 -14.89 -11.05 7.59
CA MET A 175 -14.08 -12.29 7.61
C MET A 175 -13.06 -12.30 6.48
N LYS A 176 -13.47 -11.93 5.25
CA LYS A 176 -12.54 -11.85 4.10
C LYS A 176 -11.40 -10.86 4.37
N LEU A 177 -11.73 -9.66 4.87
CA LEU A 177 -10.73 -8.62 5.19
C LEU A 177 -9.79 -9.06 6.32
N GLU A 178 -10.28 -9.85 7.28
CA GLU A 178 -9.48 -10.40 8.37
C GLU A 178 -8.43 -11.39 7.87
N VAL A 179 -8.86 -12.36 7.05
CA VAL A 179 -7.96 -13.33 6.43
C VAL A 179 -6.92 -12.63 5.56
N GLN A 180 -7.33 -11.62 4.77
CA GLN A 180 -6.39 -10.81 3.99
C GLN A 180 -5.36 -10.08 4.86
N GLN A 181 -5.77 -9.57 6.04
CA GLN A 181 -4.88 -8.91 6.97
C GLN A 181 -3.90 -9.89 7.64
N GLU A 182 -4.34 -11.11 7.94
CA GLU A 182 -3.48 -12.18 8.45
C GLU A 182 -2.41 -12.56 7.41
N ILE A 183 -2.83 -12.85 6.17
CA ILE A 183 -1.93 -13.12 5.04
C ILE A 183 -0.92 -11.98 4.87
N TYR A 184 -1.38 -10.73 4.88
CA TYR A 184 -0.50 -9.56 4.79
C TYR A 184 0.53 -9.52 5.91
N THR A 185 0.13 -9.84 7.14
CA THR A 185 1.04 -9.82 8.30
C THR A 185 2.15 -10.87 8.13
N ILE A 186 1.81 -12.05 7.63
CA ILE A 186 2.77 -13.11 7.30
C ILE A 186 3.74 -12.63 6.20
N ILE A 187 3.22 -12.01 5.14
CA ILE A 187 4.03 -11.50 4.03
C ILE A 187 4.97 -10.38 4.49
N VAL A 188 4.52 -9.48 5.37
CA VAL A 188 5.37 -8.42 5.93
C VAL A 188 6.54 -9.02 6.72
N ALA A 189 6.30 -10.09 7.49
CA ALA A 189 7.37 -10.79 8.19
C ALA A 189 8.40 -11.38 7.20
N LYS A 190 7.94 -11.99 6.10
CA LYS A 190 8.80 -12.53 5.05
C LYS A 190 9.56 -11.45 4.26
N GLN A 191 8.94 -10.30 4.02
CA GLN A 191 9.62 -9.15 3.43
C GLN A 191 10.73 -8.61 4.34
N MET A 192 10.54 -8.63 5.67
CA MET A 192 11.56 -8.23 6.62
C MET A 192 12.73 -9.21 6.62
N GLU A 193 12.46 -10.52 6.64
CA GLU A 193 13.46 -11.58 6.51
C GLU A 193 14.28 -11.44 5.22
N PHE A 194 13.61 -11.28 4.07
CA PHE A 194 14.25 -11.05 2.79
C PHE A 194 15.10 -9.77 2.76
N ARG A 195 14.64 -8.70 3.40
CA ARG A 195 15.39 -7.44 3.49
C ARG A 195 16.68 -7.62 4.30
N ILE A 196 16.64 -8.39 5.38
CA ILE A 196 17.82 -8.72 6.18
C ILE A 196 18.79 -9.57 5.33
N MET A 197 18.31 -10.63 4.70
CA MET A 197 19.13 -11.48 3.83
C MET A 197 19.79 -10.71 2.69
N SER A 198 19.05 -9.78 2.06
CA SER A 198 19.58 -8.91 1.01
C SER A 198 20.66 -7.96 1.54
N ALA A 199 20.64 -7.57 2.81
CA ALA A 199 21.66 -6.69 3.38
C ALA A 199 22.99 -7.42 3.67
N ILE A 200 22.99 -8.76 3.81
CA ILE A 200 24.17 -9.54 4.20
C ILE A 200 25.35 -9.37 3.23
N PRO A 201 25.19 -9.51 1.89
CA PRO A 201 26.32 -9.36 0.98
C PRO A 201 26.98 -7.98 1.05
N MET A 202 26.19 -6.92 1.24
CA MET A 202 26.75 -5.58 1.46
C MET A 202 27.53 -5.50 2.78
N GLY A 203 27.01 -6.10 3.85
CA GLY A 203 27.71 -6.18 5.14
C GLY A 203 29.05 -6.91 5.02
N ILE A 204 29.10 -8.00 4.26
CA ILE A 204 30.35 -8.75 4.00
C ILE A 204 31.37 -7.88 3.26
N ILE A 205 30.95 -7.13 2.23
CA ILE A 205 31.86 -6.23 1.48
C ILE A 205 32.42 -5.15 2.41
N VAL A 206 31.58 -4.55 3.26
CA VAL A 206 32.01 -3.55 4.24
C VAL A 206 33.01 -4.15 5.23
N TYR A 207 32.73 -5.35 5.75
CA TYR A 207 33.61 -6.06 6.67
C TYR A 207 34.97 -6.36 6.03
N LEU A 208 34.99 -6.93 4.82
CA LEU A 208 36.22 -7.23 4.09
C LEU A 208 37.03 -5.96 3.80
N LYS A 209 36.37 -4.83 3.54
CA LYS A 209 37.04 -3.54 3.32
C LYS A 209 37.76 -3.03 4.56
N MET A 210 37.22 -3.29 5.75
CA MET A 210 37.82 -2.85 7.02
C MET A 210 38.93 -3.80 7.48
N SER A 211 38.73 -5.12 7.33
CA SER A 211 39.69 -6.13 7.80
C SER A 211 40.81 -6.42 6.80
N PHE A 212 40.54 -6.38 5.50
CA PHE A 212 41.48 -6.79 4.45
C PHE A 212 41.48 -5.82 3.25
N PRO A 213 41.88 -4.55 3.45
CA PRO A 213 41.84 -3.53 2.40
C PRO A 213 42.75 -3.84 1.21
N GLU A 214 43.89 -4.50 1.44
CA GLU A 214 44.86 -4.89 0.39
C GLU A 214 44.31 -5.94 -0.57
N PHE A 215 43.40 -6.80 -0.11
CA PHE A 215 42.78 -7.81 -0.98
C PHE A 215 41.75 -7.17 -1.92
N LEU A 216 40.96 -6.22 -1.41
CA LEU A 216 39.95 -5.52 -2.19
C LEU A 216 40.54 -4.48 -3.16
N SER A 217 41.70 -3.90 -2.87
CA SER A 217 42.34 -2.94 -3.76
C SER A 217 42.67 -3.54 -5.13
N VAL A 218 43.14 -4.79 -5.18
CA VAL A 218 43.37 -5.54 -6.44
C VAL A 218 42.07 -5.69 -7.22
N LEU A 219 40.97 -5.98 -6.54
CA LEU A 219 39.64 -6.13 -7.16
C LEU A 219 39.10 -4.82 -7.73
N TYR A 220 39.41 -3.67 -7.12
CA TYR A 220 38.97 -2.36 -7.59
C TYR A 220 39.89 -1.72 -8.64
N GLN A 221 41.19 -2.01 -8.62
CA GLN A 221 42.15 -1.38 -9.54
C GLN A 221 42.28 -2.14 -10.86
N GLU A 222 42.33 -3.47 -10.82
CA GLU A 222 42.50 -4.30 -12.00
C GLU A 222 41.26 -4.33 -12.90
N LEU A 223 41.48 -4.32 -14.22
CA LEU A 223 40.43 -4.41 -15.23
C LEU A 223 39.60 -5.69 -15.06
N VAL A 224 40.26 -6.81 -14.77
CA VAL A 224 39.61 -8.10 -14.51
C VAL A 224 38.75 -8.02 -13.25
N GLY A 225 39.24 -7.37 -12.18
CA GLY A 225 38.48 -7.21 -10.93
C GLY A 225 37.20 -6.40 -11.12
N LYS A 226 37.25 -5.32 -11.89
CA LYS A 226 36.05 -4.52 -12.24
C LYS A 226 35.01 -5.32 -13.03
N VAL A 227 35.43 -6.21 -13.93
CA VAL A 227 34.52 -7.09 -14.68
C VAL A 227 33.84 -8.08 -13.74
N VAL A 228 34.60 -8.74 -12.85
CA VAL A 228 34.06 -9.67 -11.86
C VAL A 228 33.05 -8.98 -10.94
N MET A 229 33.38 -7.80 -10.43
CA MET A 229 32.48 -7.01 -9.58
C MET A 229 31.18 -6.64 -10.30
N THR A 230 31.27 -6.31 -11.59
CA THR A 230 30.09 -6.00 -12.42
C THR A 230 29.20 -7.23 -12.60
N VAL A 231 29.77 -8.40 -12.87
CA VAL A 231 29.01 -9.65 -12.99
C VAL A 231 28.35 -10.02 -11.65
N CYS A 232 29.07 -9.92 -10.54
CA CYS A 232 28.52 -10.16 -9.20
C CYS A 232 27.35 -9.22 -8.90
N LEU A 233 27.49 -7.93 -9.22
CA LEU A 233 26.42 -6.94 -9.02
C LEU A 233 25.19 -7.25 -9.88
N LEU A 234 25.37 -7.68 -11.14
CA LEU A 234 24.28 -8.07 -12.02
C LEU A 234 23.53 -9.31 -11.49
N ILE A 235 24.26 -10.33 -11.04
CA ILE A 235 23.65 -11.52 -10.42
C ILE A 235 22.89 -11.15 -9.15
N TYR A 236 23.50 -10.33 -8.30
CA TYR A 236 22.85 -9.86 -7.07
C TYR A 236 21.58 -9.06 -7.37
N PHE A 237 21.64 -8.17 -8.37
CA PHE A 237 20.47 -7.40 -8.80
C PHE A 237 19.37 -8.29 -9.37
N ALA A 238 19.72 -9.28 -10.19
CA ALA A 238 18.76 -10.25 -10.73
C ALA A 238 18.10 -11.07 -9.62
N ALA A 239 18.89 -11.58 -8.67
CA ALA A 239 18.40 -12.31 -7.50
C ALA A 239 17.46 -11.45 -6.64
N TYR A 240 17.81 -10.17 -6.43
CA TYR A 240 16.97 -9.23 -5.70
C TYR A 240 15.63 -8.99 -6.41
N GLN A 241 15.63 -8.83 -7.73
CA GLN A 241 14.40 -8.65 -8.51
C GLN A 241 13.52 -9.90 -8.48
N TRP A 242 14.11 -11.09 -8.59
CA TRP A 242 13.37 -12.35 -8.43
C TRP A 242 12.76 -12.49 -7.04
N GLY A 243 13.54 -12.23 -5.98
CA GLY A 243 13.02 -12.26 -4.62
C GLY A 243 11.88 -11.26 -4.39
N LYS A 244 12.02 -10.03 -4.90
CA LYS A 244 10.94 -9.02 -4.83
C LYS A 244 9.67 -9.50 -5.55
N LYS A 245 9.82 -10.10 -6.74
CA LYS A 245 8.67 -10.58 -7.51
C LYS A 245 7.91 -11.71 -6.79
N ILE A 246 8.63 -12.65 -6.19
CA ILE A 246 8.03 -13.74 -5.40
C ILE A 246 7.21 -13.18 -4.23
N LEU A 247 7.76 -12.20 -3.51
CA LEU A 247 7.09 -11.55 -2.38
C LEU A 247 5.94 -10.62 -2.79
N GLU A 248 5.92 -10.15 -4.03
CA GLU A 248 4.84 -9.30 -4.56
C GLU A 248 3.65 -10.14 -5.07
N ILE A 249 3.88 -11.39 -5.53
CA ILE A 249 2.82 -12.28 -6.06
C ILE A 249 1.83 -12.73 -4.97
N GLU A 250 2.27 -12.79 -3.72
CA GLU A 250 1.43 -13.27 -2.61
C GLU A 250 0.41 -12.22 -2.11
N VAL A 251 0.41 -11.00 -2.69
CA VAL A 251 -0.53 -9.91 -2.35
C VAL A 251 -1.36 -9.44 -3.54
#